data_AF-A0A1V9XLZ4-F1
#
_entry.id   AF-A0A1V9XLZ4-F1
#
_cell.length_a   1.000
_cell.length_b   1.000
_cell.length_c   1.000
_cell.angle_alpha   90.00
_cell.angle_beta   90.00
_cell.angle_gamma   90.00
#
_symmetry.space_group_name_H-M   'P 1'
#
loop_
_entity.id
_entity.type
_entity.pdbx_description
1 polymer ?
#
loop_
_entity_poly.entity_id
_entity_poly.type
_entity_poly.pdbx_seq_one_letter_code
_entity_poly.pdbx_strand_id
1 'polypeptide(L)'
;MSCVVFFRMLSKRTSCVVPAESILAVRTVSSKARAVSCAFLNLARCYTKSTAPPRSGQMATIYDFTVKNIDGNDVSLKKYEGRVCLIVNVASKCGFTQQYVGLQKLHEKYFSRGFSVLGFPCNQFGSQEPASEEEIKKFTALKYNVTFDLFKKVDVNGDLASPLWSFLKSEQHGFLGDNIKWNFTKFLVDRQGKPVKRYGSTTEPDSLVSDIEEYLQKATHNSQAKL
;
A
#
# COMPACT_ATOMS: atom_id res chain seq x y z
N MET A 1 -56.96 -45.94 31.43
CA MET A 1 -57.83 -46.15 30.24
C MET A 1 -56.94 -46.21 29.01
N SER A 2 -57.31 -46.99 28.00
CA SER A 2 -56.62 -47.09 26.69
C SER A 2 -56.76 -45.77 25.90
N CYS A 3 -56.08 -45.52 24.76
CA CYS A 3 -55.60 -46.46 23.75
C CYS A 3 -54.38 -45.97 22.95
N VAL A 4 -53.90 -46.81 22.02
CA VAL A 4 -52.66 -46.64 21.21
C VAL A 4 -53.01 -46.64 19.72
N VAL A 5 -52.43 -45.70 18.96
CA VAL A 5 -52.45 -45.64 17.49
C VAL A 5 -51.01 -45.38 17.00
N PHE A 6 -50.63 -45.92 15.83
CA PHE A 6 -49.30 -46.51 15.67
C PHE A 6 -48.66 -46.35 14.27
N PHE A 7 -47.39 -45.87 14.25
CA PHE A 7 -46.35 -46.08 13.21
C PHE A 7 -46.63 -45.72 11.73
N ARG A 8 -45.73 -44.95 11.09
CA ARG A 8 -44.81 -45.50 10.06
C ARG A 8 -43.64 -44.58 9.66
N MET A 9 -42.60 -45.21 9.10
CA MET A 9 -41.38 -44.60 8.53
C MET A 9 -41.41 -44.64 6.98
N LEU A 10 -40.32 -44.13 6.35
CA LEU A 10 -39.79 -44.40 4.99
C LEU A 10 -40.31 -43.49 3.85
N SER A 11 -39.59 -43.24 2.73
CA SER A 11 -38.13 -43.22 2.43
C SER A 11 -37.85 -42.74 0.98
N LYS A 12 -36.60 -42.34 0.67
CA LYS A 12 -35.92 -42.29 -0.67
C LYS A 12 -36.41 -41.35 -1.80
N ARG A 13 -35.55 -40.36 -2.09
CA ARG A 13 -34.78 -40.08 -3.35
C ARG A 13 -35.44 -40.14 -4.76
N THR A 14 -34.99 -39.18 -5.60
CA THR A 14 -34.82 -39.21 -7.10
C THR A 14 -36.11 -39.29 -7.94
N SER A 15 -36.21 -38.72 -9.16
CA SER A 15 -35.18 -38.53 -10.21
C SER A 15 -35.41 -37.28 -11.08
N CYS A 16 -34.43 -36.94 -11.93
CA CYS A 16 -34.62 -36.05 -13.09
C CYS A 16 -35.32 -36.81 -14.24
N VAL A 17 -36.05 -36.09 -15.11
CA VAL A 17 -36.65 -36.60 -16.36
C VAL A 17 -36.55 -35.52 -17.46
N VAL A 18 -36.26 -35.96 -18.69
CA VAL A 18 -36.21 -35.13 -19.91
C VAL A 18 -37.38 -35.45 -20.85
N PRO A 19 -37.77 -34.52 -21.75
CA PRO A 19 -38.48 -34.84 -22.99
C PRO A 19 -37.53 -34.76 -24.21
N ALA A 20 -37.82 -35.53 -25.26
CA ALA A 20 -37.09 -35.57 -26.53
C ALA A 20 -38.02 -35.98 -27.70
N GLU A 21 -37.59 -35.77 -28.96
CA GLU A 21 -38.30 -36.08 -30.22
C GLU A 21 -39.62 -35.27 -30.43
N SER A 22 -40.18 -35.03 -31.62
CA SER A 22 -39.98 -35.51 -33.02
C SER A 22 -40.62 -34.46 -33.99
N ILE A 23 -40.45 -34.39 -35.33
CA ILE A 23 -39.59 -35.03 -36.34
C ILE A 23 -39.62 -34.22 -37.68
N LEU A 24 -38.73 -34.51 -38.64
CA LEU A 24 -38.68 -34.13 -40.09
C LEU A 24 -39.16 -32.75 -40.62
N ALA A 25 -38.27 -32.10 -41.36
CA ALA A 25 -38.57 -31.62 -42.73
C ALA A 25 -37.28 -31.55 -43.59
N VAL A 26 -37.09 -32.45 -44.56
CA VAL A 26 -35.95 -32.40 -45.49
C VAL A 26 -36.35 -31.69 -46.78
N ARG A 27 -35.62 -30.62 -47.13
CA ARG A 27 -35.60 -30.05 -48.49
C ARG A 27 -34.17 -29.67 -48.89
N THR A 28 -33.66 -30.33 -49.91
CA THR A 28 -32.42 -29.99 -50.61
C THR A 28 -32.62 -28.80 -51.55
N VAL A 29 -31.61 -27.91 -51.69
CA VAL A 29 -31.06 -27.47 -53.00
C VAL A 29 -29.84 -26.55 -52.83
N SER A 30 -28.77 -26.92 -53.53
CA SER A 30 -27.66 -26.15 -54.11
C SER A 30 -27.24 -24.75 -53.59
N SER A 31 -25.96 -24.68 -53.21
CA SER A 31 -24.97 -23.65 -53.64
C SER A 31 -25.26 -22.15 -53.48
N LYS A 32 -24.55 -21.52 -52.53
CA LYS A 32 -23.39 -20.65 -52.86
C LYS A 32 -22.59 -20.27 -51.60
N ALA A 33 -21.27 -20.43 -51.66
CA ALA A 33 -20.39 -19.92 -50.61
C ALA A 33 -20.26 -18.38 -50.72
N ARG A 34 -20.28 -17.70 -49.58
CA ARG A 34 -19.80 -16.31 -49.43
C ARG A 34 -19.03 -16.20 -48.13
N ALA A 35 -17.71 -16.09 -48.24
CA ALA A 35 -16.88 -15.73 -47.09
C ALA A 35 -17.14 -14.27 -46.73
N VAL A 36 -17.70 -14.02 -45.55
CA VAL A 36 -17.78 -12.67 -44.98
C VAL A 36 -16.50 -12.43 -44.19
N SER A 37 -15.48 -11.90 -44.87
CA SER A 37 -14.36 -11.28 -44.17
C SER A 37 -14.87 -9.98 -43.55
N CYS A 38 -14.92 -9.93 -42.22
CA CYS A 38 -15.18 -8.70 -41.48
C CYS A 38 -13.94 -8.41 -40.63
N ALA A 39 -13.25 -7.32 -40.96
CA ALA A 39 -12.15 -6.79 -40.17
C ALA A 39 -12.68 -6.01 -38.95
N PHE A 40 -11.78 -5.34 -38.23
CA PHE A 40 -12.01 -4.67 -36.94
C PHE A 40 -12.24 -5.70 -35.80
N LEU A 41 -11.45 -5.72 -34.73
CA LEU A 41 -10.92 -4.57 -33.99
C LEU A 41 -9.40 -4.56 -33.83
N ASN A 42 -8.81 -3.37 -33.89
CA ASN A 42 -7.47 -3.15 -33.34
C ASN A 42 -7.54 -3.24 -31.80
N LEU A 43 -6.99 -4.30 -31.20
CA LEU A 43 -6.69 -4.25 -29.77
C LEU A 43 -5.53 -3.27 -29.54
N ALA A 44 -5.88 -2.04 -29.19
CA ALA A 44 -4.93 -1.02 -28.80
C ALA A 44 -4.08 -1.53 -27.64
N ARG A 45 -2.76 -1.55 -27.86
CA ARG A 45 -1.74 -2.07 -26.97
C ARG A 45 -1.75 -1.35 -25.62
N CYS A 46 -2.46 -1.89 -24.63
CA CYS A 46 -2.33 -1.50 -23.22
C CYS A 46 -0.92 -1.85 -22.72
N TYR A 47 0.02 -0.96 -23.01
CA TYR A 47 1.42 -1.06 -22.64
C TYR A 47 1.52 -0.81 -21.14
N THR A 48 1.43 -1.88 -20.34
CA THR A 48 1.74 -1.82 -18.90
C THR A 48 3.12 -1.20 -18.74
N LYS A 49 3.21 -0.03 -18.08
CA LYS A 49 4.51 0.55 -17.71
C LYS A 49 5.22 -0.47 -16.83
N SER A 50 6.23 -1.12 -17.40
CA SER A 50 7.02 -2.12 -16.69
C SER A 50 7.62 -1.48 -15.45
N THR A 51 7.27 -2.01 -14.27
CA THR A 51 8.03 -1.83 -13.03
C THR A 51 9.31 -2.67 -13.16
N ALA A 52 10.18 -2.26 -14.08
CA ALA A 52 11.47 -2.90 -14.28
C ALA A 52 12.27 -2.76 -12.97
N PRO A 53 12.81 -3.86 -12.41
CA PRO A 53 13.69 -3.76 -11.25
C PRO A 53 14.92 -2.90 -11.59
N PRO A 54 15.53 -2.24 -10.59
CA PRO A 54 16.71 -1.40 -10.83
C PRO A 54 17.82 -2.20 -11.51
N ARG A 55 18.53 -1.55 -12.44
CA ARG A 55 19.64 -2.18 -13.17
C ARG A 55 20.74 -2.59 -12.19
N SER A 56 21.16 -3.85 -12.28
CA SER A 56 22.25 -4.42 -11.49
C SER A 56 23.52 -3.57 -11.59
N GLY A 57 23.86 -2.85 -10.51
CA GLY A 57 24.99 -1.92 -10.46
C GLY A 57 24.72 -0.65 -9.66
N GLN A 58 23.46 -0.27 -9.45
CA GLN A 58 23.08 0.79 -8.50
C GLN A 58 22.49 0.20 -7.22
N MET A 59 22.83 0.79 -6.07
CA MET A 59 22.14 0.53 -4.81
C MET A 59 20.69 1.03 -4.92
N ALA A 60 19.73 0.20 -4.53
CA ALA A 60 18.33 0.61 -4.49
C ALA A 60 18.10 1.66 -3.39
N THR A 61 17.20 2.60 -3.66
CA THR A 61 16.85 3.73 -2.80
C THR A 61 15.33 3.88 -2.70
N ILE A 62 14.83 4.73 -1.80
CA ILE A 62 13.39 5.06 -1.83
C ILE A 62 12.97 5.74 -3.16
N TYR A 63 13.90 6.36 -3.90
CA TYR A 63 13.59 7.14 -5.11
C TYR A 63 13.17 6.27 -6.30
N ASP A 64 13.52 4.98 -6.27
CA ASP A 64 13.11 3.98 -7.27
C ASP A 64 11.61 3.62 -7.18
N PHE A 65 10.95 3.97 -6.07
CA PHE A 65 9.55 3.64 -5.81
C PHE A 65 8.59 4.75 -6.28
N THR A 66 7.45 4.31 -6.83
CA THR A 66 6.26 5.13 -7.05
C THR A 66 5.14 4.61 -6.17
N VAL A 67 4.46 5.52 -5.47
CA VAL A 67 3.38 5.23 -4.53
C VAL A 67 2.18 6.12 -4.84
N LYS A 68 0.99 5.76 -4.35
CA LYS A 68 -0.20 6.62 -4.49
C LYS A 68 -0.29 7.61 -3.33
N ASN A 69 -0.49 8.89 -3.62
CA ASN A 69 -0.84 9.87 -2.58
C ASN A 69 -2.22 9.58 -2.00
N ILE A 70 -2.61 10.28 -0.93
CA ILE A 70 -3.91 10.09 -0.26
C ILE A 70 -5.10 10.28 -1.23
N ASP A 71 -4.95 11.11 -2.27
CA ASP A 71 -5.93 11.34 -3.34
C ASP A 71 -5.85 10.32 -4.51
N GLY A 72 -5.07 9.23 -4.36
CA GLY A 72 -4.96 8.12 -5.33
C GLY A 72 -4.02 8.35 -6.52
N ASN A 73 -3.42 9.53 -6.64
CA ASN A 73 -2.53 9.92 -7.74
C ASN A 73 -1.12 9.33 -7.55
N ASP A 74 -0.47 8.94 -8.64
CA ASP A 74 0.88 8.36 -8.58
C ASP A 74 1.95 9.44 -8.33
N VAL A 75 2.79 9.21 -7.32
CA VAL A 75 3.89 10.06 -6.88
C VAL A 75 5.17 9.23 -6.83
N SER A 76 6.14 9.54 -7.68
CA SER A 76 7.50 9.03 -7.53
C SER A 76 8.15 9.64 -6.30
N LEU A 77 8.76 8.81 -5.45
CA LEU A 77 9.45 9.29 -4.26
C LEU A 77 10.75 10.04 -4.58
N LYS A 78 11.20 10.07 -5.85
CA LYS A 78 12.23 11.02 -6.31
C LYS A 78 11.82 12.49 -6.11
N LYS A 79 10.53 12.79 -5.85
CA LYS A 79 10.06 14.08 -5.28
C LYS A 79 10.85 14.52 -4.04
N TYR A 80 11.39 13.56 -3.27
CA TYR A 80 12.13 13.81 -2.03
C TYR A 80 13.66 13.61 -2.18
N GLU A 81 14.18 13.66 -3.40
CA GLU A 81 15.63 13.64 -3.67
C GLU A 81 16.35 14.78 -2.93
N GLY A 82 17.45 14.47 -2.23
CA GLY A 82 18.17 15.44 -1.40
C GLY A 82 17.49 15.82 -0.07
N ARG A 83 16.36 15.19 0.30
CA ARG A 83 15.65 15.44 1.57
C ARG A 83 15.83 14.28 2.54
N VAL A 84 16.04 14.60 3.82
CA VAL A 84 15.93 13.63 4.92
C VAL A 84 14.46 13.32 5.11
N CYS A 85 14.07 12.04 5.12
CA CYS A 85 12.66 11.64 5.16
C CYS A 85 12.37 10.75 6.37
N LEU A 86 11.27 11.02 7.07
CA LEU A 86 10.73 10.16 8.13
C LEU A 86 9.46 9.48 7.62
N ILE A 87 9.57 8.22 7.23
CA ILE A 87 8.45 7.40 6.74
C ILE A 87 7.79 6.71 7.93
N VAL A 88 6.46 6.82 8.06
CA VAL A 88 5.70 6.34 9.23
C VAL A 88 4.43 5.61 8.79
N ASN A 89 4.13 4.44 9.38
CA ASN A 89 2.81 3.82 9.24
C ASN A 89 1.86 4.43 10.28
N VAL A 90 0.76 5.03 9.87
CA VAL A 90 -0.10 5.83 10.75
C VAL A 90 -1.46 5.19 11.02
N ALA A 91 -1.93 5.41 12.26
CA ALA A 91 -3.21 5.03 12.89
C ALA A 91 -4.13 6.22 13.22
N SER A 92 -5.37 6.33 12.74
CA SER A 92 -6.35 7.32 13.26
C SER A 92 -7.06 6.89 14.54
N LYS A 93 -7.19 5.58 14.81
CA LYS A 93 -7.87 5.02 16.01
C LYS A 93 -6.89 4.25 16.92
N CYS A 94 -5.69 4.78 17.13
CA CYS A 94 -4.62 4.15 17.91
C CYS A 94 -4.33 4.92 19.22
N GLY A 95 -3.82 4.23 20.25
CA GLY A 95 -3.30 4.91 21.45
C GLY A 95 -2.16 5.89 21.13
N PHE A 96 -1.33 5.56 20.12
CA PHE A 96 -0.24 6.41 19.64
C PHE A 96 -0.68 7.52 18.66
N THR A 97 -1.98 7.67 18.35
CA THR A 97 -2.45 8.69 17.38
C THR A 97 -2.07 10.13 17.77
N GLN A 98 -1.84 10.41 19.05
CA GLN A 98 -1.35 11.74 19.48
C GLN A 98 0.06 12.07 18.96
N GLN A 99 0.85 11.09 18.50
CA GLN A 99 2.15 11.32 17.88
C GLN A 99 2.07 12.13 16.57
N TYR A 100 0.89 12.26 15.94
CA TYR A 100 0.67 13.22 14.85
C TYR A 100 1.11 14.64 15.23
N VAL A 101 0.92 15.07 16.49
CA VAL A 101 1.35 16.39 16.99
C VAL A 101 2.88 16.54 16.94
N GLY A 102 3.62 15.54 17.41
CA GLY A 102 5.09 15.55 17.37
C GLY A 102 5.64 15.43 15.95
N LEU A 103 5.03 14.59 15.11
CA LEU A 103 5.38 14.45 13.69
C LEU A 103 5.16 15.77 12.92
N GLN A 104 4.06 16.48 13.17
CA GLN A 104 3.79 17.79 12.58
C GLN A 104 4.81 18.85 13.04
N LYS A 105 5.10 18.93 14.34
CA LYS A 105 6.16 19.82 14.89
C LYS A 105 7.53 19.57 14.26
N LEU A 106 7.94 18.30 14.13
CA LEU A 106 9.18 17.94 13.43
C LEU A 106 9.14 18.38 11.96
N HIS A 107 8.01 18.17 11.28
CA HIS A 107 7.85 18.57 9.88
C HIS A 107 8.07 20.07 9.73
N GLU A 108 7.29 20.89 10.45
CA GLU A 108 7.37 22.35 10.43
C GLU A 108 8.78 22.87 10.77
N LYS A 109 9.38 22.38 11.87
CA LYS A 109 10.70 22.81 12.36
C LYS A 109 11.83 22.58 11.35
N TYR A 110 11.73 21.56 10.50
CA TYR A 110 12.81 21.12 9.62
C TYR A 110 12.49 21.18 8.11
N PHE A 111 11.26 21.51 7.70
CA PHE A 111 10.84 21.46 6.30
C PHE A 111 11.73 22.31 5.38
N SER A 112 12.05 23.54 5.78
CA SER A 112 12.93 24.47 5.08
C SER A 112 14.40 24.01 5.04
N ARG A 113 14.84 23.22 6.02
CA ARG A 113 16.19 22.61 6.08
C ARG A 113 16.32 21.35 5.20
N GLY A 114 15.22 20.91 4.57
CA GLY A 114 15.17 19.74 3.71
C GLY A 114 14.77 18.45 4.42
N PHE A 115 13.85 18.52 5.39
CA PHE A 115 13.21 17.36 6.02
C PHE A 115 11.77 17.16 5.52
N SER A 116 11.29 15.93 5.43
CA SER A 116 9.88 15.61 5.18
C SER A 116 9.39 14.46 6.06
N VAL A 117 8.13 14.52 6.49
CA VAL A 117 7.42 13.36 7.07
C VAL A 117 6.52 12.79 5.97
N LEU A 118 6.47 11.46 5.86
CA LEU A 118 5.71 10.73 4.85
C LEU A 118 4.80 9.72 5.57
N GLY A 119 3.50 10.04 5.66
CA GLY A 119 2.54 9.24 6.42
C GLY A 119 1.77 8.24 5.55
N PHE A 120 1.89 6.95 5.87
CA PHE A 120 1.21 5.85 5.18
C PHE A 120 0.15 5.23 6.09
N PRO A 121 -1.15 5.49 5.89
CA PRO A 121 -2.21 4.88 6.70
C PRO A 121 -2.19 3.36 6.55
N CYS A 122 -2.39 2.61 7.64
CA CYS A 122 -2.32 1.15 7.63
C CYS A 122 -3.36 0.51 8.57
N ASN A 123 -4.19 -0.40 8.05
CA ASN A 123 -5.26 -1.04 8.83
C ASN A 123 -4.86 -2.40 9.46
N GLN A 124 -3.66 -2.92 9.17
CA GLN A 124 -3.22 -4.26 9.60
C GLN A 124 -3.08 -4.41 11.13
N PHE A 125 -3.09 -3.31 11.89
CA PHE A 125 -2.87 -3.30 13.33
C PHE A 125 -4.17 -2.96 14.07
N GLY A 126 -4.84 -3.99 14.59
CA GLY A 126 -6.07 -3.86 15.39
C GLY A 126 -7.25 -3.20 14.67
N SER A 127 -7.26 -3.20 13.33
CA SER A 127 -8.26 -2.50 12.50
C SER A 127 -8.41 -1.01 12.85
N GLN A 128 -7.29 -0.34 13.18
CA GLN A 128 -7.27 1.04 13.68
C GLN A 128 -7.27 2.11 12.58
N GLU A 129 -7.34 1.71 11.30
CA GLU A 129 -7.46 2.62 10.14
C GLU A 129 -8.57 2.18 9.16
N PRO A 130 -9.83 2.02 9.64
CA PRO A 130 -10.89 1.42 8.82
C PRO A 130 -11.44 2.42 7.77
N ALA A 131 -11.34 3.71 8.04
CA ALA A 131 -11.94 4.79 7.26
C ALA A 131 -11.34 4.94 5.84
N SER A 132 -12.05 5.63 4.96
CA SER A 132 -11.58 5.99 3.62
C SER A 132 -10.43 7.00 3.66
N GLU A 133 -9.68 7.10 2.56
CA GLU A 133 -8.58 8.06 2.43
C GLU A 133 -9.03 9.53 2.59
N GLU A 134 -10.23 9.88 2.14
CA GLU A 134 -10.81 11.22 2.33
C GLU A 134 -11.09 11.51 3.82
N GLU A 135 -11.72 10.57 4.53
CA GLU A 135 -11.98 10.67 5.97
C GLU A 135 -10.70 10.78 6.78
N ILE A 136 -9.66 10.00 6.42
CA ILE A 136 -8.34 10.05 7.06
C ILE A 136 -7.72 11.43 6.85
N LYS A 137 -7.65 11.91 5.59
CA LYS A 137 -7.13 13.24 5.23
C LYS A 137 -7.82 14.36 6.01
N LYS A 138 -9.15 14.29 6.10
CA LYS A 138 -9.99 15.25 6.83
C LYS A 138 -9.76 15.18 8.34
N PHE A 139 -9.67 13.99 8.92
CA PHE A 139 -9.37 13.78 10.34
C PHE A 139 -8.01 14.35 10.73
N THR A 140 -6.95 14.03 9.98
CA THR A 140 -5.59 14.49 10.27
C THR A 140 -5.44 16.01 10.11
N ALA A 141 -6.08 16.60 9.09
CA ALA A 141 -6.08 18.04 8.89
C ALA A 141 -6.84 18.78 10.01
N LEU A 142 -8.06 18.35 10.35
CA LEU A 142 -8.91 19.06 11.32
C LEU A 142 -8.49 18.87 12.78
N LYS A 143 -7.91 17.70 13.15
CA LYS A 143 -7.58 17.37 14.55
C LYS A 143 -6.11 17.62 14.90
N TYR A 144 -5.22 17.55 13.91
CA TYR A 144 -3.77 17.58 14.12
C TYR A 144 -3.03 18.57 13.21
N ASN A 145 -3.75 19.36 12.40
CA ASN A 145 -3.18 20.34 11.47
C ASN A 145 -2.10 19.76 10.54
N VAL A 146 -2.21 18.47 10.19
CA VAL A 146 -1.20 17.77 9.38
C VAL A 146 -1.05 18.44 8.00
N THR A 147 0.15 18.96 7.74
CA THR A 147 0.54 19.53 6.43
C THR A 147 1.50 18.64 5.64
N PHE A 148 2.06 17.61 6.28
CA PHE A 148 2.97 16.67 5.62
C PHE A 148 2.26 15.72 4.65
N ASP A 149 3.01 15.18 3.68
CA ASP A 149 2.47 14.31 2.63
C ASP A 149 1.88 13.01 3.23
N LEU A 150 0.57 12.83 3.01
CA LEU A 150 -0.14 11.58 3.26
C LEU A 150 -0.30 10.76 1.97
N PHE A 151 -0.20 9.45 2.12
CA PHE A 151 -0.29 8.48 1.04
C PHE A 151 -1.57 7.64 1.14
N LYS A 152 -1.91 6.93 0.06
CA LYS A 152 -3.01 5.96 0.08
C LYS A 152 -2.76 4.89 1.15
N LYS A 153 -3.83 4.34 1.71
CA LYS A 153 -3.75 3.26 2.70
C LYS A 153 -3.04 2.04 2.10
N VAL A 154 -2.08 1.47 2.84
CA VAL A 154 -1.23 0.35 2.40
C VAL A 154 -1.08 -0.73 3.46
N ASP A 155 -0.84 -1.95 2.99
CA ASP A 155 -0.32 -3.05 3.80
C ASP A 155 1.20 -2.95 3.90
N VAL A 156 1.74 -3.30 5.07
CA VAL A 156 3.17 -3.16 5.41
C VAL A 156 3.82 -4.50 5.81
N ASN A 157 3.00 -5.53 6.08
CA ASN A 157 3.36 -6.91 6.40
C ASN A 157 2.64 -7.91 5.49
N GLY A 158 3.16 -9.13 5.41
CA GLY A 158 2.61 -10.21 4.57
C GLY A 158 2.90 -10.02 3.07
N ASP A 159 2.38 -10.92 2.25
CA ASP A 159 2.68 -11.00 0.81
C ASP A 159 2.09 -9.84 0.00
N LEU A 160 1.11 -9.13 0.58
CA LEU A 160 0.51 -7.91 0.02
C LEU A 160 1.18 -6.62 0.50
N ALA A 161 2.29 -6.72 1.25
CA ALA A 161 3.04 -5.54 1.70
C ALA A 161 3.53 -4.71 0.50
N SER A 162 3.29 -3.39 0.57
CA SER A 162 3.77 -2.44 -0.43
C SER A 162 5.28 -2.62 -0.69
N PRO A 163 5.75 -2.63 -1.96
CA PRO A 163 7.17 -2.86 -2.27
C PRO A 163 8.13 -1.94 -1.51
N LEU A 164 7.74 -0.68 -1.30
CA LEU A 164 8.47 0.29 -0.47
C LEU A 164 8.64 -0.22 0.97
N TRP A 165 7.56 -0.73 1.58
CA TRP A 165 7.57 -1.22 2.95
C TRP A 165 8.36 -2.52 3.10
N SER A 166 8.35 -3.38 2.08
CA SER A 166 9.24 -4.54 2.02
C SER A 166 10.72 -4.14 1.93
N PHE A 167 11.07 -3.13 1.12
CA PHE A 167 12.42 -2.58 1.03
C PHE A 167 12.89 -1.88 2.32
N LEU A 168 12.03 -1.05 2.93
CA LEU A 168 12.35 -0.40 4.22
C LEU A 168 12.67 -1.44 5.31
N LYS A 169 11.90 -2.52 5.36
CA LYS A 169 12.12 -3.64 6.29
C LYS A 169 13.43 -4.41 6.03
N SER A 170 13.85 -4.57 4.77
CA SER A 170 15.09 -5.29 4.44
C SER A 170 16.36 -4.45 4.58
N GLU A 171 16.28 -3.13 4.38
CA GLU A 171 17.42 -2.23 4.65
C GLU A 171 17.59 -1.93 6.15
N GLN A 172 16.52 -2.01 6.93
CA GLN A 172 16.50 -1.72 8.36
C GLN A 172 15.70 -2.79 9.11
N HIS A 173 16.41 -3.87 9.44
CA HIS A 173 15.87 -5.06 10.11
C HIS A 173 15.23 -4.78 11.48
N GLY A 174 14.37 -5.70 11.93
CA GLY A 174 13.76 -5.66 13.26
C GLY A 174 14.48 -6.57 14.27
N PHE A 175 14.59 -6.14 15.54
CA PHE A 175 15.26 -6.92 16.60
C PHE A 175 14.72 -8.35 16.79
N LEU A 176 13.44 -8.57 16.48
CA LEU A 176 12.81 -9.90 16.42
C LEU A 176 12.18 -10.12 15.04
N GLY A 177 13.00 -10.03 14.00
CA GLY A 177 12.59 -10.16 12.60
C GLY A 177 11.78 -8.96 12.08
N ASP A 178 11.70 -8.86 10.75
CA ASP A 178 11.54 -7.56 10.10
C ASP A 178 10.13 -7.00 10.04
N ASN A 179 9.11 -7.83 10.26
CA ASN A 179 7.71 -7.38 10.26
C ASN A 179 7.50 -6.17 11.20
N ILE A 180 6.78 -5.18 10.70
CA ILE A 180 6.31 -4.02 11.46
C ILE A 180 5.44 -4.54 12.61
N LYS A 181 5.73 -4.15 13.86
CA LYS A 181 5.05 -4.74 15.02
C LYS A 181 3.73 -4.03 15.34
N TRP A 182 3.64 -2.73 15.10
CA TRP A 182 2.44 -1.93 15.37
C TRP A 182 2.40 -0.60 14.58
N ASN A 183 1.30 0.14 14.71
CA ASN A 183 1.15 1.53 14.24
C ASN A 183 2.25 2.45 14.79
N PHE A 184 2.62 3.48 14.04
CA PHE A 184 3.66 4.47 14.35
C PHE A 184 5.09 3.90 14.46
N THR A 185 5.39 2.82 13.74
CA THR A 185 6.77 2.43 13.42
C THR A 185 7.34 3.42 12.39
N LYS A 186 8.61 3.81 12.55
CA LYS A 186 9.20 4.95 11.83
C LYS A 186 10.52 4.55 11.19
N PHE A 187 10.79 4.99 9.97
CA PHE A 187 12.07 4.82 9.28
C PHE A 187 12.64 6.19 8.92
N LEU A 188 13.86 6.49 9.38
CA LEU A 188 14.63 7.64 8.89
C LEU A 188 15.39 7.23 7.64
N VAL A 189 15.30 8.07 6.63
CA VAL A 189 15.95 7.93 5.32
C VAL A 189 16.81 9.17 5.09
N ASP A 190 18.05 8.98 4.63
CA ASP A 190 18.99 10.06 4.37
C ASP A 190 18.70 10.82 3.05
N ARG A 191 19.50 11.85 2.77
CA ARG A 191 19.40 12.66 1.55
C ARG A 191 19.82 11.92 0.27
N GLN A 192 20.34 10.70 0.39
CA GLN A 192 20.70 9.81 -0.71
C GLN A 192 19.59 8.77 -0.95
N GLY A 193 18.49 8.82 -0.17
CA GLY A 193 17.36 7.92 -0.30
C GLY A 193 17.57 6.55 0.35
N LYS A 194 18.63 6.37 1.15
CA LYS A 194 18.88 5.10 1.86
C LYS A 194 18.21 5.11 3.24
N PRO A 195 17.50 4.03 3.62
CA PRO A 195 17.00 3.85 4.99
C PRO A 195 18.17 3.65 5.97
N VAL A 196 18.26 4.48 7.01
CA VAL A 196 19.43 4.58 7.90
C VAL A 196 19.17 4.27 9.38
N LYS A 197 17.95 4.50 9.87
CA LYS A 197 17.53 4.15 11.24
C LYS A 197 16.05 3.74 11.26
N ARG A 198 15.67 2.86 12.19
CA ARG A 198 14.29 2.38 12.39
C ARG A 198 13.90 2.47 13.87
N TYR A 199 12.69 2.95 14.14
CA TYR A 199 12.18 3.22 15.48
C TYR A 199 10.82 2.57 15.72
N GLY A 200 10.57 2.16 16.96
CA GLY A 200 9.31 1.54 17.37
C GLY A 200 8.19 2.55 17.61
N SER A 201 6.99 2.03 17.82
CA SER A 201 5.79 2.81 18.16
C SER A 201 5.96 3.67 19.40
N THR A 202 6.63 3.14 20.43
CA THR A 202 6.93 3.82 21.70
C THR A 202 8.05 4.86 21.61
N THR A 203 8.74 4.97 20.47
CA THR A 203 9.73 6.03 20.25
C THR A 203 9.00 7.32 19.87
N GLU A 204 8.85 8.23 20.83
CA GLU A 204 8.16 9.51 20.65
C GLU A 204 8.89 10.43 19.65
N PRO A 205 8.18 11.21 18.80
CA PRO A 205 8.80 12.03 17.77
C PRO A 205 9.90 12.98 18.28
N ASP A 206 9.71 13.61 19.44
CA ASP A 206 10.66 14.58 19.99
C ASP A 206 12.04 13.95 20.31
N SER A 207 12.10 12.62 20.55
CA SER A 207 13.36 11.90 20.74
C SER A 207 14.19 11.73 19.45
N LEU A 208 13.57 11.92 18.28
CA LEU A 208 14.21 11.78 16.97
C LEU A 208 15.02 13.03 16.56
N VAL A 209 14.95 14.13 17.33
CA VAL A 209 15.56 15.42 17.00
C VAL A 209 17.06 15.31 16.72
N SER A 210 17.81 14.57 17.56
CA SER A 210 19.26 14.41 17.40
C SER A 210 19.61 13.71 16.09
N ASP A 211 18.88 12.63 15.75
CA ASP A 211 19.10 11.86 14.52
C ASP A 211 18.69 12.65 13.27
N ILE A 212 17.60 13.40 13.33
CA ILE A 212 17.17 14.27 12.23
C ILE A 212 18.23 15.36 11.98
N GLU A 213 18.76 15.98 13.03
CA GLU A 213 19.80 17.00 12.88
C GLU A 213 21.15 16.43 12.41
N GLU A 214 21.53 15.21 12.85
CA GLU A 214 22.68 14.46 12.34
C GLU A 214 22.61 14.29 10.82
N TYR A 215 21.52 13.73 10.30
CA TYR A 215 21.37 13.46 8.86
C TYR A 215 21.09 14.71 8.03
N LEU A 216 20.53 15.78 8.63
CA LEU A 216 20.45 17.09 7.96
C LEU A 216 21.83 17.72 7.75
N GLN A 217 22.79 17.48 8.66
CA GLN A 217 24.16 18.05 8.64
C GLN A 217 25.15 17.25 7.80
N LYS A 218 25.09 15.91 7.78
CA LYS A 218 26.05 15.03 7.07
C LYS A 218 26.30 15.40 5.60
N ALA A 219 25.31 15.99 4.92
CA ALA A 219 25.44 16.42 3.52
C ALA A 219 26.34 17.65 3.31
N THR A 220 26.47 18.52 4.32
CA THR A 220 27.34 19.71 4.26
C THR A 220 28.81 19.30 4.12
N HIS A 221 29.26 18.33 4.93
CA HIS A 221 30.66 17.93 4.95
C HIS A 221 31.09 17.12 3.72
N ASN A 222 30.23 16.24 3.19
CA ASN A 222 30.51 15.52 1.93
C ASN A 222 30.60 16.45 0.70
N SER A 223 30.13 17.70 0.82
CA SER A 223 30.26 18.73 -0.21
C SER A 223 31.56 19.55 -0.07
N GLN A 224 32.17 19.58 1.12
CA GLN A 224 33.43 20.27 1.41
C GLN A 224 34.66 19.38 1.18
N ALA A 225 34.55 18.06 1.38
CA ALA A 225 35.61 17.09 1.14
C ALA A 225 35.87 16.79 -0.35
N LYS A 226 35.72 17.78 -1.23
CA LYS A 226 35.75 17.63 -2.70
C LYS A 226 36.26 18.86 -3.45
N LEU A 227 36.98 19.73 -2.75
CA LEU A 227 37.72 20.90 -3.23
C LEU A 227 39.17 20.80 -2.74
#